data_AF-A0A7S0Q300-F1
#
_entry.id   AF-A0A7S0Q300-F1
#
_cell.length_a   1.000
_cell.length_b   1.000
_cell.length_c   1.000
_cell.angle_alpha   90.00
_cell.angle_beta   90.00
_cell.angle_gamma   90.00
#
_symmetry.space_group_name_H-M   'P 1'
#
loop_
_entity.id
_entity.type
_entity.pdbx_description
1 polymer ?
#
loop_
_entity_poly.entity_id
_entity_poly.type
_entity_poly.pdbx_seq_one_letter_code
_entity_poly.pdbx_strand_id
1 'polypeptide(L)'
;DGSPEGVAPELAAETCGKRRPWASEEDDVLKTLVQRHGTKNWATIATQLNMRNGKQCRERWRNHLRPELDKGDWRSGEDVLIWECVLQMGTKWAQISEQHMPLRTDNDIKNRWNSIIRKQNHPAG
;
A
#
# COMPACT_ATOMS: atom_id res chain seq x y z
N ASP A 1 25.84 4.46 -49.38
CA ASP A 1 26.03 5.61 -48.49
C ASP A 1 24.99 5.47 -47.38
N GLY A 2 25.45 5.05 -46.20
CA GLY A 2 24.62 4.41 -45.18
C GLY A 2 23.86 5.41 -44.31
N SER A 3 22.55 5.20 -44.16
CA SER A 3 21.77 5.80 -43.08
C SER A 3 22.06 5.06 -41.77
N PRO A 4 22.49 5.73 -40.70
CA PRO A 4 22.40 5.15 -39.37
C PRO A 4 21.01 5.41 -38.77
N GLU A 5 20.39 4.32 -38.32
CA GLU A 5 19.35 4.32 -37.30
C GLU A 5 19.84 5.03 -36.03
N GLY A 6 18.94 5.73 -35.32
CA GLY A 6 19.28 6.49 -34.12
C GLY A 6 18.09 6.62 -33.18
N VAL A 7 17.95 5.60 -32.34
CA VAL A 7 16.97 5.41 -31.26
C VAL A 7 16.99 6.58 -30.26
N ALA A 8 15.82 6.89 -29.67
CA ALA A 8 15.60 7.94 -28.67
C ALA A 8 16.50 7.83 -27.42
N PRO A 9 16.55 8.87 -26.58
CA PRO A 9 15.81 8.70 -25.33
C PRO A 9 15.05 9.96 -24.88
N GLU A 10 13.73 9.81 -24.80
CA GLU A 10 12.85 10.65 -23.99
C GLU A 10 13.11 10.34 -22.50
N LEU A 11 14.11 11.01 -21.92
CA LEU A 11 14.33 11.03 -20.48
C LEU A 11 13.46 12.12 -19.85
N ALA A 12 12.16 11.88 -19.76
CA ALA A 12 11.27 12.68 -18.92
C ALA A 12 11.37 12.21 -17.45
N ALA A 13 12.47 12.56 -16.79
CA ALA A 13 12.58 12.49 -15.35
C ALA A 13 12.14 13.83 -14.76
N GLU A 14 10.84 14.01 -14.44
CA GLU A 14 10.38 15.06 -13.53
C GLU A 14 8.91 14.88 -13.11
N THR A 15 8.68 14.25 -11.95
CA THR A 15 7.59 14.66 -11.04
C THR A 15 8.02 14.45 -9.59
N CYS A 16 8.73 15.44 -9.05
CA CYS A 16 8.84 15.63 -7.61
C CYS A 16 7.45 16.05 -7.09
N GLY A 17 6.80 15.21 -6.27
CA GLY A 17 5.63 15.58 -5.47
C GLY A 17 4.32 14.80 -5.70
N LYS A 18 4.20 13.94 -6.72
CA LYS A 18 2.99 13.12 -6.92
C LYS A 18 3.24 11.67 -6.52
N ARG A 19 2.34 11.07 -5.72
CA ARG A 19 2.38 9.63 -5.42
C ARG A 19 2.21 8.85 -6.73
N ARG A 20 3.31 8.29 -7.26
CA ARG A 20 3.26 7.44 -8.46
C ARG A 20 2.48 6.14 -8.15
N PRO A 21 1.35 5.86 -8.83
CA PRO A 21 0.60 4.62 -8.67
C PRO A 21 1.48 3.40 -8.98
N TRP A 22 1.22 2.26 -8.35
CA TRP A 22 1.88 0.99 -8.64
C TRP A 22 1.24 0.34 -9.87
N ALA A 23 2.05 0.01 -10.87
CA ALA A 23 1.60 -0.80 -12.00
C ALA A 23 1.53 -2.28 -11.60
N SER A 24 0.65 -3.04 -12.27
CA SER A 24 0.51 -4.49 -12.03
C SER A 24 1.81 -5.25 -12.27
N GLU A 25 2.57 -4.87 -13.30
CA GLU A 25 3.88 -5.46 -13.58
C GLU A 25 4.88 -5.21 -12.45
N GLU A 26 4.89 -4.01 -11.86
CA GLU A 26 5.74 -3.71 -10.69
C GLU A 26 5.33 -4.54 -9.48
N ASP A 27 4.03 -4.78 -9.28
CA ASP A 27 3.54 -5.63 -8.20
C ASP A 27 3.98 -7.09 -8.39
N ASP A 28 3.96 -7.61 -9.62
CA ASP A 28 4.35 -8.99 -9.93
C ASP A 28 5.86 -9.19 -9.78
N VAL A 29 6.66 -8.21 -10.23
CA VAL A 29 8.11 -8.19 -9.96
C VAL A 29 8.35 -8.12 -8.45
N LEU A 30 7.66 -7.23 -7.72
CA LEU A 30 7.82 -7.13 -6.27
C LEU A 30 7.47 -8.44 -5.54
N LYS A 31 6.39 -9.12 -5.92
CA LYS A 31 6.05 -10.45 -5.37
C LYS A 31 7.16 -11.45 -5.60
N THR A 32 7.68 -11.52 -6.82
CA THR A 32 8.76 -12.44 -7.20
C THR A 32 10.04 -12.16 -6.39
N LEU A 33 10.40 -10.89 -6.26
CA LEU A 33 11.57 -10.46 -5.50
C LEU A 33 11.43 -10.75 -4.00
N VAL A 34 10.25 -10.56 -3.42
CA VAL A 34 9.99 -10.90 -2.01
C VAL A 34 10.02 -12.41 -1.80
N GLN A 35 9.50 -13.21 -2.72
CA GLN A 35 9.63 -14.67 -2.66
C GLN A 35 11.10 -15.12 -2.71
N ARG A 36 11.93 -14.46 -3.51
CA ARG A 36 13.36 -14.79 -3.67
C ARG A 36 14.24 -14.31 -2.52
N HIS A 37 14.05 -13.07 -2.05
CA HIS A 37 14.94 -12.41 -1.09
C HIS A 37 14.35 -12.28 0.32
N GLY A 38 13.08 -12.62 0.51
CA GLY A 38 12.35 -12.42 1.76
C GLY A 38 12.02 -10.94 2.04
N THR A 39 11.49 -10.67 3.22
CA THR A 39 10.97 -9.33 3.64
C THR A 39 11.95 -8.54 4.49
N LYS A 40 13.23 -8.93 4.52
CA LYS A 40 14.28 -8.31 5.36
C LYS A 40 15.14 -7.29 4.60
N ASN A 41 15.33 -7.46 3.30
CA ASN A 41 16.30 -6.70 2.50
C ASN A 41 15.64 -5.84 1.41
N TRP A 42 14.79 -4.89 1.80
CA TRP A 42 14.05 -4.04 0.87
C TRP A 42 14.92 -3.15 -0.02
N ALA A 43 16.12 -2.78 0.42
CA ALA A 43 17.06 -2.02 -0.40
C ALA A 43 17.50 -2.82 -1.64
N THR A 44 17.84 -4.09 -1.46
CA THR A 44 18.21 -5.02 -2.55
C THR A 44 17.03 -5.34 -3.48
N ILE A 45 15.81 -5.38 -2.94
CA ILE A 45 14.61 -5.54 -3.75
C ILE A 45 14.42 -4.29 -4.63
N ALA A 46 14.63 -3.10 -4.07
CA ALA A 46 14.45 -1.85 -4.78
C ALA A 46 15.46 -1.64 -5.92
N THR A 47 16.69 -2.18 -5.83
CA THR A 47 17.66 -2.09 -6.95
C THR A 47 17.20 -2.85 -8.20
N GLN A 48 16.25 -3.77 -8.06
CA GLN A 48 15.66 -4.55 -9.16
C GLN A 48 14.30 -3.97 -9.62
N LEU A 49 13.81 -2.90 -8.99
CA LEU A 49 12.59 -2.20 -9.38
C LEU A 49 12.94 -0.77 -9.80
N ASN A 50 12.83 -0.48 -11.09
CA ASN A 50 13.11 0.85 -11.60
C ASN A 50 12.19 1.89 -10.94
N MET A 51 12.77 3.01 -10.50
CA MET A 51 12.05 4.14 -9.91
C MET A 51 11.28 3.85 -8.60
N ARG A 52 11.56 2.73 -7.92
CA ARG A 52 11.04 2.45 -6.56
C ARG A 52 12.19 2.37 -5.57
N ASN A 53 11.96 2.85 -4.35
CA ASN A 53 12.90 2.69 -3.24
C ASN A 53 12.44 1.62 -2.24
N GLY A 54 13.34 1.21 -1.35
CA GLY A 54 13.06 0.12 -0.39
C GLY A 54 11.87 0.42 0.53
N LYS A 55 11.68 1.68 0.93
CA LYS A 55 10.53 2.10 1.74
C LYS A 55 9.21 1.87 0.99
N GLN A 56 9.14 2.30 -0.27
CA GLN A 56 7.97 2.11 -1.13
C GLN A 56 7.68 0.62 -1.34
N CYS A 57 8.70 -0.19 -1.59
CA CYS A 57 8.56 -1.64 -1.76
C CYS A 57 7.98 -2.29 -0.50
N ARG A 58 8.53 -1.97 0.68
CA ARG A 58 8.04 -2.47 1.96
C ARG A 58 6.59 -2.08 2.22
N GLU A 59 6.26 -0.81 1.99
CA GLU A 59 4.91 -0.28 2.21
C GLU A 59 3.90 -0.95 1.27
N ARG A 60 4.24 -1.08 -0.02
CA ARG A 60 3.40 -1.76 -1.00
C ARG A 60 3.17 -3.22 -0.63
N TRP A 61 4.22 -3.93 -0.24
CA TRP A 61 4.11 -5.31 0.19
C TRP A 61 3.19 -5.45 1.41
N ARG A 62 3.49 -4.70 2.48
CA ARG A 62 2.77 -4.81 3.75
C ARG A 62 1.30 -4.46 3.64
N ASN A 63 0.96 -3.46 2.83
CA ASN A 63 -0.39 -2.91 2.78
C ASN A 63 -1.26 -3.49 1.65
N HIS A 64 -0.67 -4.12 0.63
CA HIS A 64 -1.45 -4.53 -0.56
C HIS A 64 -1.11 -5.92 -1.14
N LEU A 65 0.15 -6.36 -1.07
CA LEU A 65 0.57 -7.57 -1.80
C LEU A 65 0.73 -8.81 -0.91
N ARG A 66 0.86 -8.65 0.41
CA ARG A 66 0.93 -9.76 1.35
C ARG A 66 -0.30 -10.68 1.16
N PRO A 67 -0.10 -12.01 0.96
CA PRO A 67 -1.19 -12.94 0.63
C PRO A 67 -2.29 -13.05 1.69
N GLU A 68 -1.94 -12.83 2.96
CA GLU A 68 -2.83 -12.98 4.12
C GLU A 68 -3.82 -11.81 4.28
N LEU A 69 -3.73 -10.76 3.46
CA LEU A 69 -4.61 -9.59 3.59
C LEU A 69 -6.00 -9.89 3.02
N ASP A 70 -7.05 -9.55 3.77
CA ASP A 70 -8.43 -9.57 3.28
C ASP A 70 -8.65 -8.36 2.36
N LYS A 71 -8.84 -8.63 1.08
CA LYS A 71 -9.12 -7.64 0.03
C LYS A 71 -10.62 -7.48 -0.26
N GLY A 72 -11.46 -8.24 0.44
CA GLY A 72 -12.91 -8.16 0.33
C GLY A 72 -13.47 -6.92 1.00
N ASP A 73 -14.78 -6.73 0.81
CA ASP A 73 -15.53 -5.63 1.38
C ASP A 73 -15.48 -5.62 2.92
N TRP A 74 -15.65 -4.43 3.50
CA TRP A 74 -15.78 -4.26 4.95
C TRP A 74 -17.11 -4.83 5.42
N ARG A 75 -17.06 -5.74 6.38
CA ARG A 75 -18.23 -6.34 7.02
C ARG A 75 -18.81 -5.36 8.03
N SER A 76 -20.13 -5.36 8.20
CA SER A 76 -20.79 -4.44 9.14
C SER A 76 -20.29 -4.56 10.58
N GLY A 77 -19.89 -5.76 11.01
CA GLY A 77 -19.28 -5.97 12.33
C GLY A 77 -17.88 -5.39 12.47
N GLU A 78 -17.13 -5.23 11.36
CA GLU A 78 -15.80 -4.62 11.41
C GLU A 78 -15.89 -3.12 11.75
N ASP A 79 -16.88 -2.39 11.20
CA ASP A 79 -17.05 -0.96 11.50
C ASP A 79 -17.34 -0.70 12.98
N VAL A 80 -18.21 -1.52 13.58
CA VAL A 80 -18.55 -1.45 15.01
C VAL A 80 -17.30 -1.72 15.84
N LEU A 81 -16.54 -2.75 15.49
CA LEU A 81 -15.32 -3.10 16.21
C LEU A 81 -14.25 -2.00 16.09
N ILE A 82 -14.07 -1.37 14.91
CA ILE A 82 -13.18 -0.22 14.76
C ILE A 82 -13.61 0.90 15.71
N TRP A 83 -14.91 1.20 15.76
CA TRP A 83 -15.44 2.25 16.62
C TRP A 83 -15.17 1.99 18.10
N GLU A 84 -15.50 0.80 18.59
CA GLU A 84 -15.25 0.39 19.97
C GLU A 84 -13.77 0.45 20.33
N CYS A 85 -12.89 -0.08 19.46
CA CYS A 85 -11.45 -0.04 19.68
C CYS A 85 -10.94 1.41 19.74
N VAL A 86 -11.37 2.30 18.84
CA VAL A 86 -10.94 3.70 18.87
C VAL A 86 -11.40 4.41 20.14
N LEU A 87 -12.61 4.12 20.65
CA LEU A 87 -13.07 4.64 21.94
C LEU A 87 -12.22 4.14 23.11
N GLN A 88 -11.83 2.87 23.10
CA GLN A 88 -11.11 2.24 24.20
C GLN A 88 -9.61 2.59 24.23
N MET A 89 -8.95 2.59 23.08
CA MET A 89 -7.48 2.71 23.00
C MET A 89 -6.98 3.86 22.11
N GLY A 90 -7.87 4.62 21.48
CA GLY A 90 -7.54 5.73 20.59
C GLY A 90 -7.09 5.26 19.20
N THR A 91 -6.40 6.13 18.46
CA THR A 91 -5.94 5.92 17.07
C THR A 91 -4.69 5.03 16.97
N LYS A 92 -4.61 3.98 17.80
CA LYS A 92 -3.51 3.01 17.83
C LYS A 92 -3.69 1.93 16.76
N TRP A 93 -3.70 2.32 15.49
CA TRP A 93 -4.08 1.46 14.36
C TRP A 93 -3.33 0.14 14.26
N ALA A 94 -2.01 0.14 14.51
CA ALA A 94 -1.20 -1.07 14.50
C ALA A 94 -1.66 -2.04 15.60
N GLN A 95 -1.92 -1.55 16.81
CA GLN A 95 -2.42 -2.36 17.92
C GLN A 95 -3.82 -2.91 17.61
N ILE A 96 -4.71 -2.11 17.01
CA ILE A 96 -6.06 -2.57 16.62
C ILE A 96 -5.99 -3.67 15.55
N SER A 97 -5.15 -3.48 14.53
CA SER A 97 -4.89 -4.50 13.50
C SER A 97 -4.39 -5.80 14.12
N GLU A 98 -3.36 -5.74 14.97
CA GLU A 98 -2.74 -6.92 15.58
C GLU A 98 -3.68 -7.67 16.54
N GLN A 99 -4.48 -6.96 17.33
CA GLN A 99 -5.31 -7.57 18.39
C GLN A 99 -6.70 -8.01 17.91
N HIS A 100 -7.28 -7.30 16.95
CA HIS A 100 -8.70 -7.45 16.61
C HIS A 100 -8.96 -7.74 15.14
N MET A 101 -8.04 -7.40 14.23
CA MET A 101 -8.26 -7.51 12.77
C MET A 101 -6.98 -7.91 12.01
N PRO A 102 -6.42 -9.11 12.23
CA PRO A 102 -5.09 -9.46 11.71
C PRO A 102 -5.01 -9.55 10.17
N LEU A 103 -6.16 -9.63 9.50
CA LEU A 103 -6.27 -9.64 8.03
C LEU A 103 -6.43 -8.24 7.42
N ARG A 104 -6.64 -7.21 8.24
CA ARG A 104 -6.70 -5.80 7.84
C ARG A 104 -5.47 -5.09 8.33
N THR A 105 -4.85 -4.24 7.52
CA THR A 105 -3.68 -3.48 7.97
C THR A 105 -4.05 -2.27 8.82
N ASP A 106 -3.08 -1.76 9.57
CA ASP A 106 -3.16 -0.48 10.27
C ASP A 106 -3.62 0.66 9.33
N ASN A 107 -3.15 0.61 8.07
CA ASN A 107 -3.55 1.56 7.05
C ASN A 107 -5.02 1.40 6.62
N ASP A 108 -5.48 0.16 6.45
CA ASP A 108 -6.88 -0.14 6.08
C ASP A 108 -7.85 0.35 7.15
N ILE A 109 -7.55 0.05 8.41
CA ILE A 109 -8.36 0.46 9.57
C ILE A 109 -8.44 1.99 9.68
N LYS A 110 -7.30 2.67 9.60
CA LYS A 110 -7.25 4.14 9.59
C LYS A 110 -8.06 4.73 8.44
N ASN A 111 -7.95 4.16 7.23
CA ASN A 111 -8.71 4.62 6.08
C ASN A 111 -10.21 4.42 6.29
N ARG A 112 -10.61 3.27 6.86
CA ARG A 112 -12.01 2.97 7.14
C ARG A 112 -12.58 3.91 8.20
N TRP A 113 -11.85 4.17 9.27
CA TRP A 113 -12.22 5.16 10.28
C TRP A 113 -12.45 6.55 9.67
N ASN A 114 -11.53 7.02 8.82
CA ASN A 114 -11.70 8.30 8.13
C ASN A 114 -12.96 8.33 7.25
N SER A 115 -13.31 7.21 6.61
CA SER A 115 -14.57 7.10 5.86
C SER A 115 -15.81 7.14 6.76
N ILE A 116 -15.78 6.51 7.93
CA ILE A 116 -16.86 6.55 8.93
C ILE A 116 -17.08 7.99 9.42
N ILE A 117 -16.01 8.67 9.85
CA ILE A 117 -16.09 10.05 10.36
C ILE A 117 -16.57 11.04 9.30
N ARG A 118 -16.11 10.90 8.05
CA ARG A 118 -16.59 11.75 6.95
C ARG A 118 -18.09 11.61 6.72
N LYS A 119 -18.63 10.39 6.77
CA LYS A 119 -20.08 10.14 6.64
C LYS A 119 -20.86 10.73 7.81
N GLN A 120 -20.30 10.72 9.02
CA GLN A 120 -20.95 11.27 10.21
C GLN A 120 -20.97 12.80 10.22
N ASN A 121 -19.89 13.43 9.75
CA ASN A 121 -19.75 14.89 9.69
C ASN A 121 -20.44 15.53 8.48
N HIS A 122 -20.89 14.72 7.52
CA HIS A 122 -21.69 15.16 6.40
C HIS A 122 -22.92 14.25 6.30
N PRO A 123 -23.87 14.35 7.26
CA PRO A 123 -25.16 13.70 7.09
C PRO A 123 -25.73 14.24 5.76
N ALA A 124 -26.09 13.33 4.85
CA ALA A 124 -26.67 13.69 3.57
C ALA A 124 -27.74 14.78 3.80
N GLY A 125 -27.53 15.93 3.17
CA GLY A 125 -28.54 16.99 3.09
C GLY A 125 -29.75 16.52 2.31
#